data_AF-A0A8T0S1N7-F1
#
_entry.id   AF-A0A8T0S1N7-F1
#
_cell.length_a   1.000
_cell.length_b   1.000
_cell.length_c   1.000
_cell.angle_alpha   90.00
_cell.angle_beta   90.00
_cell.angle_gamma   90.00
#
_symmetry.space_group_name_H-M   'P 1'
#
loop_
_entity.id
_entity.type
_entity.pdbx_description
1 polymer ?
#
loop_
_entity_poly.entity_id
_entity_poly.type
_entity_poly.pdbx_seq_one_letter_code
_entity_poly.pdbx_strand_id
1 'polypeptide(L)'
;MMDLDPRLYENVSVSDNDVRNIVLSYLMHNCFKETAETFLSSTGLKLPVDYSVNVDKRKAIFNSVLEGNALKAIELTEELAPNLLENDMDLHFDLLSLHFIELVRSRKCTEALEFGQKKLTSFGKVPKYVEKLEDFMALLAYEEPEKSPMFHLLSPEYRQNVADSLNRAVLAHANLPAYSSLERVVQQATVVRQYLQQEVGKAFLSK
;
A
#
# COMPACT_ATOMS: atom_id res chain seq x y z
N MET A 1 -14.07 28.80 7.42
CA MET A 1 -14.24 27.71 8.40
C MET A 1 -15.71 27.33 8.31
N MET A 2 -16.04 26.13 7.84
CA MET A 2 -17.45 25.71 7.82
C MET A 2 -17.81 25.30 9.25
N ASP A 3 -18.60 26.13 9.93
CA ASP A 3 -19.23 25.80 11.21
C ASP A 3 -20.28 24.71 10.95
N LEU A 4 -19.82 23.46 10.92
CA LEU A 4 -20.69 22.29 10.87
C LEU A 4 -21.32 22.15 12.26
N ASP A 5 -22.64 22.36 12.38
CA ASP A 5 -23.35 22.20 13.66
C ASP A 5 -23.18 20.75 14.16
N PRO A 6 -22.55 20.53 15.34
CA PRO A 6 -22.34 19.20 15.90
C PRO A 6 -23.64 18.40 16.13
N ARG A 7 -24.79 19.07 16.23
CA ARG A 7 -26.10 18.40 16.37
C ARG A 7 -26.55 17.70 15.09
N LEU A 8 -25.90 17.94 13.96
CA LEU A 8 -26.16 17.20 12.72
C LEU A 8 -25.85 15.70 12.88
N TYR A 9 -24.91 15.31 13.75
CA TYR A 9 -24.62 13.89 14.01
C TYR A 9 -25.74 13.16 14.75
N GLU A 10 -26.49 13.86 15.60
CA GLU A 10 -27.56 13.26 16.41
C GLU A 10 -28.77 12.81 15.57
N ASN A 11 -28.91 13.34 14.35
CA ASN A 11 -30.02 13.06 13.44
C ASN A 11 -29.66 12.12 12.28
N VAL A 12 -28.41 11.64 12.19
CA VAL A 12 -27.97 10.71 11.15
C VAL A 12 -27.98 9.29 11.72
N SER A 13 -28.98 8.49 11.34
CA SER A 13 -29.00 7.08 11.68
C SER A 13 -27.94 6.33 10.88
N VAL A 14 -27.06 5.59 11.57
CA VAL A 14 -26.15 4.66 10.91
C VAL A 14 -26.94 3.44 10.47
N SER A 15 -27.05 3.23 9.16
CA SER A 15 -27.67 2.04 8.60
C SER A 15 -26.70 0.86 8.66
N ASP A 16 -27.19 -0.29 9.13
CA ASP A 16 -26.49 -1.58 9.04
C ASP A 16 -25.98 -1.86 7.62
N ASN A 17 -26.73 -1.45 6.60
CA ASN A 17 -26.35 -1.62 5.20
C ASN A 17 -25.11 -0.77 4.85
N ASP A 18 -25.03 0.45 5.37
CA ASP A 18 -23.88 1.33 5.15
C ASP A 18 -22.63 0.78 5.82
N VAL A 19 -22.76 0.28 7.05
CA VAL A 19 -21.66 -0.39 7.76
C VAL A 19 -21.16 -1.59 6.96
N ARG A 20 -22.06 -2.45 6.50
CA ARG A 20 -21.69 -3.64 5.71
C ARG A 20 -21.03 -3.26 4.38
N ASN A 21 -21.51 -2.21 3.70
CA ASN A 21 -20.87 -1.71 2.48
C ASN A 21 -19.48 -1.13 2.73
N ILE A 22 -19.28 -0.41 3.84
CA ILE A 22 -17.97 0.10 4.23
C ILE A 22 -17.00 -1.07 4.48
N VAL A 23 -17.42 -2.10 5.21
CA VAL A 23 -16.62 -3.31 5.45
C VAL A 23 -16.30 -4.02 4.12
N LEU A 24 -17.31 -4.25 3.28
CA LEU A 24 -17.12 -4.88 1.97
C LEU A 24 -16.14 -4.10 1.09
N SER A 25 -16.22 -2.76 1.10
CA SER A 25 -15.30 -1.91 0.35
C SER A 25 -13.85 -2.13 0.76
N TYR A 26 -13.59 -2.32 2.07
CA TYR A 26 -12.26 -2.59 2.58
C TYR A 26 -11.75 -3.97 2.17
N LEU A 27 -12.59 -5.00 2.29
CA LEU A 27 -12.22 -6.37 1.90
C LEU A 27 -11.89 -6.46 0.41
N MET A 28 -12.70 -5.83 -0.45
CA MET A 28 -12.46 -5.83 -1.89
C MET A 28 -11.27 -4.96 -2.29
N HIS A 29 -11.08 -3.81 -1.64
CA HIS A 29 -9.91 -2.95 -1.88
C HIS A 29 -8.61 -3.68 -1.53
N ASN A 30 -8.54 -4.36 -0.39
CA ASN A 30 -7.35 -5.08 0.09
C ASN A 30 -7.23 -6.52 -0.44
N CYS A 31 -7.99 -6.88 -1.49
CA CYS A 31 -7.92 -8.19 -2.12
C CYS A 31 -8.23 -9.39 -1.20
N PHE A 32 -8.99 -9.18 -0.12
CA PHE A 32 -9.50 -10.23 0.77
C PHE A 32 -10.74 -10.91 0.17
N LYS A 33 -10.59 -11.44 -1.05
CA LYS A 33 -11.68 -11.96 -1.89
C LYS A 33 -12.51 -13.03 -1.18
N GLU A 34 -11.87 -14.05 -0.63
CA GLU A 34 -12.58 -15.17 0.01
C GLU A 34 -13.37 -14.71 1.24
N THR A 35 -12.80 -13.78 2.00
CA THR A 35 -13.49 -13.14 3.13
C THR A 35 -14.66 -12.29 2.64
N ALA A 36 -14.50 -11.53 1.55
CA ALA A 36 -15.57 -10.75 0.95
C ALA A 36 -16.72 -11.63 0.44
N GLU A 37 -16.43 -12.73 -0.22
CA GLU A 37 -17.43 -13.70 -0.72
C GLU A 37 -18.22 -14.34 0.43
N THR A 38 -17.51 -14.74 1.48
CA THR A 38 -18.13 -15.27 2.72
C THR A 38 -19.01 -14.20 3.37
N PHE A 39 -18.52 -12.95 3.45
CA PHE A 39 -19.23 -11.82 4.01
C PHE A 39 -20.51 -11.51 3.23
N LEU A 40 -20.46 -11.48 1.90
CA LEU A 40 -21.64 -11.30 1.03
C LEU A 40 -22.69 -12.38 1.25
N SER A 41 -22.26 -13.65 1.29
CA SER A 41 -23.14 -14.79 1.50
C SER A 41 -23.86 -14.72 2.85
N SER A 42 -23.16 -14.25 3.89
CA SER A 42 -23.73 -14.10 5.24
C SER A 42 -24.66 -12.89 5.40
N THR A 43 -24.45 -11.83 4.61
CA THR A 43 -25.17 -10.55 4.75
C THR A 43 -26.30 -10.37 3.75
N GLY A 44 -26.35 -11.18 2.69
CA GLY A 44 -27.32 -11.03 1.60
C GLY A 44 -27.08 -9.80 0.71
N LEU A 45 -25.94 -9.12 0.86
CA LEU A 45 -25.56 -7.99 0.01
C LEU A 45 -25.32 -8.46 -1.44
N LYS A 46 -25.70 -7.62 -2.40
CA LYS A 46 -25.37 -7.82 -3.80
C LYS A 46 -24.08 -7.10 -4.14
N LEU A 47 -23.15 -7.79 -4.79
CA LEU A 47 -21.91 -7.19 -5.26
C LEU A 47 -22.22 -6.18 -6.38
N PRO A 48 -21.64 -4.97 -6.37
CA PRO A 48 -21.61 -4.14 -7.56
C PRO A 48 -20.76 -4.84 -8.64
N VAL A 49 -21.27 -4.92 -9.86
CA VAL A 49 -20.74 -5.74 -10.97
C VAL A 49 -19.26 -5.43 -11.29
N ASP A 50 -18.81 -4.19 -11.07
CA ASP A 50 -17.44 -3.74 -11.40
C ASP A 50 -16.34 -4.31 -10.48
N TYR A 51 -16.68 -4.94 -9.36
CA TYR A 51 -15.68 -5.30 -8.35
C TYR A 51 -15.02 -6.67 -8.56
N SER A 52 -15.63 -7.63 -9.27
CA SER A 52 -15.15 -9.03 -9.23
C SER A 52 -13.92 -9.31 -10.10
N VAL A 53 -13.93 -8.86 -11.36
CA VAL A 53 -12.89 -9.22 -12.35
C VAL A 53 -11.54 -8.56 -12.07
N ASN A 54 -11.54 -7.40 -11.42
CA ASN A 54 -10.32 -6.67 -11.10
C ASN A 54 -9.62 -7.22 -9.82
N VAL A 55 -10.40 -7.71 -8.84
CA VAL A 55 -9.86 -8.18 -7.56
C VAL A 55 -8.97 -9.41 -7.72
N ASP A 56 -9.31 -10.36 -8.58
CA ASP A 56 -8.48 -11.55 -8.81
C ASP A 56 -7.10 -11.19 -9.37
N LYS A 57 -7.07 -10.33 -10.40
CA LYS A 57 -5.82 -9.88 -11.01
C LYS A 57 -4.99 -9.05 -10.03
N ARG A 58 -5.61 -8.12 -9.30
CA ARG A 58 -4.93 -7.37 -8.24
C ARG A 58 -4.40 -8.27 -7.12
N LYS A 59 -5.15 -9.29 -6.73
CA LYS A 59 -4.74 -10.25 -5.71
C LYS A 59 -3.49 -11.01 -6.15
N ALA A 60 -3.40 -11.42 -7.42
CA ALA A 60 -2.22 -12.08 -7.96
C ALA A 60 -0.97 -11.16 -7.94
N ILE A 61 -1.14 -9.88 -8.31
CA ILE A 61 -0.08 -8.87 -8.23
C ILE A 61 0.36 -8.68 -6.77
N PHE A 62 -0.60 -8.45 -5.87
CA PHE A 62 -0.38 -8.19 -4.46
C PHE A 62 0.37 -9.35 -3.78
N ASN A 63 -0.10 -10.58 -3.98
CA ASN A 63 0.56 -11.78 -3.46
C ASN A 63 1.97 -11.96 -4.02
N SER A 64 2.18 -11.65 -5.31
CA SER A 64 3.53 -11.72 -5.90
C SER A 64 4.51 -10.78 -5.18
N VAL A 65 4.06 -9.58 -4.78
CA VAL A 65 4.89 -8.68 -3.96
C VAL A 65 5.14 -9.29 -2.58
N LEU A 66 4.10 -9.76 -1.89
CA LEU A 66 4.19 -10.31 -0.53
C LEU A 66 5.07 -11.57 -0.45
N GLU A 67 5.10 -12.38 -1.49
CA GLU A 67 5.93 -13.58 -1.60
C GLU A 67 7.39 -13.28 -1.97
N GLY A 68 7.75 -12.02 -2.25
CA GLY A 68 9.09 -11.63 -2.68
C GLY A 68 9.34 -11.79 -4.19
N ASN A 69 8.30 -12.14 -4.96
CA ASN A 69 8.34 -12.30 -6.41
C ASN A 69 8.10 -10.96 -7.14
N ALA A 70 8.86 -9.91 -6.79
CA ALA A 70 8.60 -8.56 -7.28
C ALA A 70 8.70 -8.41 -8.81
N LEU A 71 9.56 -9.17 -9.49
CA LEU A 71 9.59 -9.18 -10.96
C LEU A 71 8.31 -9.72 -11.58
N LYS A 72 7.70 -10.73 -10.96
CA LYS A 72 6.40 -11.24 -11.41
C LYS A 72 5.29 -10.22 -11.15
N ALA A 73 5.36 -9.51 -10.03
CA ALA A 73 4.44 -8.41 -9.75
C ALA A 73 4.54 -7.29 -10.80
N ILE A 74 5.76 -6.92 -11.23
CA ILE A 74 5.98 -5.95 -12.32
C ILE A 74 5.35 -6.43 -13.63
N GLU A 75 5.60 -7.67 -14.04
CA GLU A 75 5.02 -8.26 -15.26
C GLU A 75 3.49 -8.22 -15.23
N LEU A 76 2.88 -8.74 -14.16
CA LEU A 76 1.43 -8.75 -13.99
C LEU A 76 0.83 -7.33 -13.92
N THR A 77 1.59 -6.36 -13.39
CA THR A 77 1.17 -4.96 -13.34
C THR A 77 1.14 -4.36 -14.73
N GLU A 78 2.16 -4.56 -15.55
CA GLU A 78 2.17 -4.06 -16.94
C GLU A 78 1.11 -4.74 -17.82
N GLU A 79 0.76 -6.00 -17.54
CA GLU A 79 -0.36 -6.69 -18.19
C GLU A 79 -1.72 -6.08 -17.80
N LEU A 80 -1.90 -5.68 -16.54
CA LEU A 80 -3.18 -5.16 -16.02
C LEU A 80 -3.35 -3.66 -16.25
N ALA A 81 -2.27 -2.89 -16.11
CA ALA A 81 -2.23 -1.43 -16.11
C ALA A 81 -0.99 -0.94 -16.88
N PRO A 82 -1.04 -0.93 -18.22
CA PRO A 82 0.12 -0.59 -19.06
C PRO A 82 0.67 0.81 -18.80
N ASN A 83 2.00 0.94 -18.78
CA ASN A 83 2.73 2.18 -18.52
C ASN A 83 2.53 2.76 -17.12
N LEU A 84 1.87 2.04 -16.20
CA LEU A 84 1.68 2.52 -14.82
C LEU A 84 3.03 2.77 -14.15
N LEU A 85 3.98 1.84 -14.29
CA LEU A 85 5.28 1.95 -13.64
C LEU A 85 6.22 2.90 -14.38
N GLU A 86 6.01 3.14 -15.68
CA GLU A 86 6.73 4.17 -16.42
C GLU A 86 6.33 5.58 -15.96
N ASN A 87 5.05 5.77 -15.64
CA ASN A 87 4.52 7.03 -15.13
C ASN A 87 4.76 7.24 -13.64
N ASP A 88 4.90 6.15 -12.87
CA ASP A 88 5.20 6.15 -11.43
C ASP A 88 6.57 5.50 -11.16
N MET A 89 7.62 6.28 -11.39
CA MET A 89 9.00 5.85 -11.21
C MET A 89 9.36 5.56 -9.74
N ASP A 90 8.64 6.15 -8.78
CA ASP A 90 8.84 5.85 -7.35
C ASP A 90 8.41 4.42 -7.05
N LEU A 91 7.23 4.03 -7.54
CA LEU A 91 6.71 2.68 -7.40
C LEU A 91 7.55 1.65 -8.17
N HIS A 92 8.00 2.01 -9.38
CA HIS A 92 8.91 1.14 -10.14
C HIS A 92 10.22 0.90 -9.39
N PHE A 93 10.81 1.96 -8.81
CA PHE A 93 12.01 1.87 -7.99
C PHE A 93 11.78 0.95 -6.78
N ASP A 94 10.66 1.11 -6.07
CA ASP A 94 10.33 0.31 -4.90
C ASP A 94 10.20 -1.19 -5.22
N LEU A 95 9.57 -1.54 -6.35
CA LEU A 95 9.43 -2.93 -6.78
C LEU A 95 10.77 -3.55 -7.20
N LEU A 96 11.60 -2.83 -7.97
CA LEU A 96 12.94 -3.31 -8.30
C LEU A 96 13.79 -3.48 -7.04
N SER A 97 13.65 -2.58 -6.09
CA SER A 97 14.37 -2.64 -4.80
C SER A 97 13.97 -3.86 -3.99
N LEU A 98 12.68 -4.23 -3.97
CA LEU A 98 12.24 -5.48 -3.32
C LEU A 98 12.89 -6.72 -3.95
N HIS A 99 13.03 -6.76 -5.27
CA HIS A 99 13.73 -7.88 -5.91
C HIS A 99 15.22 -7.92 -5.52
N PHE A 100 15.88 -6.75 -5.52
CA PHE A 100 17.27 -6.65 -5.06
C PHE A 100 17.41 -7.15 -3.61
N ILE A 101 16.55 -6.70 -2.70
CA ILE A 101 16.52 -7.15 -1.31
C ILE A 101 16.33 -8.67 -1.23
N GLU A 102 15.47 -9.26 -2.07
CA GLU A 102 15.25 -10.71 -2.10
C GLU A 102 16.51 -11.48 -2.50
N LEU A 103 17.28 -10.97 -3.48
CA LEU A 103 18.55 -11.55 -3.89
C LEU A 103 19.58 -11.48 -2.75
N VAL A 104 19.66 -10.34 -2.05
CA VAL A 104 20.53 -10.16 -0.89
C VAL A 104 20.15 -11.13 0.24
N ARG A 105 18.86 -11.22 0.56
CA ARG A 105 18.33 -12.15 1.57
C ARG A 105 18.61 -13.62 1.22
N SER A 106 18.57 -13.95 -0.06
CA SER A 106 18.92 -15.29 -0.57
C SER A 106 20.44 -15.54 -0.65
N ARG A 107 21.28 -14.62 -0.17
CA ARG A 107 22.75 -14.67 -0.23
C ARG A 107 23.31 -14.77 -1.65
N LYS A 108 22.56 -14.26 -2.63
CA LYS A 108 22.94 -14.24 -4.04
C LYS A 108 23.60 -12.90 -4.39
N CYS A 109 24.69 -12.58 -3.71
CA CYS A 109 25.32 -11.24 -3.81
C CYS A 109 25.75 -10.88 -5.23
N THR A 110 26.27 -11.85 -6.01
CA THR A 110 26.64 -11.62 -7.42
C THR A 110 25.43 -11.27 -8.27
N GLU A 111 24.33 -12.02 -8.15
CA GLU A 111 23.08 -11.73 -8.87
C GLU A 111 22.51 -10.37 -8.45
N ALA A 112 22.57 -10.03 -7.15
CA ALA A 112 22.13 -8.74 -6.62
C ALA A 112 22.93 -7.58 -7.22
N LEU A 113 24.26 -7.69 -7.27
CA LEU A 113 25.14 -6.68 -7.86
C LEU A 113 24.88 -6.50 -9.35
N GLU A 114 24.79 -7.59 -10.12
CA GLU A 114 24.47 -7.54 -11.54
C GLU A 114 23.10 -6.88 -11.79
N PHE A 115 22.09 -7.25 -10.99
CA PHE A 115 20.77 -6.66 -11.06
C PHE A 115 20.81 -5.15 -10.74
N GLY A 116 21.46 -4.75 -9.65
CA GLY A 116 21.60 -3.35 -9.25
C GLY A 116 22.28 -2.51 -10.34
N GLN A 117 23.39 -3.00 -10.89
CA GLN A 117 24.11 -2.34 -11.98
C GLN A 117 23.24 -2.19 -13.25
N LYS A 118 22.45 -3.21 -13.58
CA LYS A 118 21.62 -3.19 -14.80
C LYS A 118 20.34 -2.37 -14.66
N LYS A 119 19.67 -2.44 -13.51
CA LYS A 119 18.30 -1.94 -13.31
C LYS A 119 18.20 -0.72 -12.40
N LEU A 120 19.12 -0.53 -11.46
CA LEU A 120 19.07 0.55 -10.47
C LEU A 120 20.02 1.72 -10.77
N THR A 121 21.01 1.56 -11.66
CA THR A 121 22.00 2.61 -11.99
C THR A 121 21.37 3.92 -12.49
N SER A 122 20.27 3.86 -13.24
CA SER A 122 19.57 5.07 -13.70
C SER A 122 19.00 5.89 -12.52
N PHE A 123 18.49 5.20 -11.49
CA PHE A 123 17.95 5.82 -10.30
C PHE A 123 19.04 6.48 -9.44
N GLY A 124 20.25 5.90 -9.41
CA GLY A 124 21.41 6.49 -8.73
C GLY A 124 21.89 7.84 -9.30
N LYS A 125 21.38 8.26 -10.48
CA LYS A 125 21.64 9.60 -11.05
C LYS A 125 20.67 10.67 -10.54
N VAL A 126 19.59 10.28 -9.88
CA VAL A 126 18.55 11.17 -9.39
C VAL A 126 18.71 11.29 -7.87
N PRO A 127 19.02 12.48 -7.32
CA PRO A 127 19.35 12.65 -5.90
C PRO A 127 18.32 12.07 -4.92
N LYS A 128 17.04 12.10 -5.29
CA LYS A 128 15.93 11.57 -4.50
C LYS A 128 16.08 10.08 -4.16
N TYR A 129 16.68 9.26 -5.02
CA TYR A 129 16.79 7.82 -4.82
C TYR A 129 18.14 7.39 -4.23
N VAL A 130 19.13 8.28 -4.17
CA VAL A 130 20.51 7.93 -3.81
C VAL A 130 20.59 7.39 -2.40
N GLU A 131 20.02 8.09 -1.41
CA GLU A 131 20.04 7.66 -0.01
C GLU A 131 19.41 6.27 0.16
N LYS A 132 18.22 6.07 -0.41
CA LYS A 132 17.53 4.77 -0.34
C LYS A 132 18.30 3.66 -1.07
N LEU A 133 18.99 3.98 -2.17
CA LEU A 133 19.86 3.03 -2.87
C LEU A 133 21.09 2.66 -2.03
N GLU A 134 21.72 3.64 -1.37
CA GLU A 134 22.84 3.41 -0.46
C GLU A 134 22.45 2.49 0.69
N ASP A 135 21.25 2.68 1.27
CA ASP A 135 20.71 1.82 2.32
C ASP A 135 20.54 0.37 1.86
N PHE A 136 20.02 0.16 0.64
CA PHE A 136 19.93 -1.20 0.07
C PHE A 136 21.31 -1.81 -0.17
N MET A 137 22.24 -1.05 -0.71
CA MET A 137 23.60 -1.51 -0.98
C MET A 137 24.36 -1.85 0.32
N ALA A 138 24.08 -1.13 1.41
CA ALA A 138 24.67 -1.41 2.71
C ALA A 138 24.34 -2.82 3.22
N LEU A 139 23.21 -3.43 2.81
CA LEU A 139 22.86 -4.80 3.16
C LEU A 139 23.88 -5.83 2.63
N LEU A 140 24.55 -5.54 1.50
CA LEU A 140 25.58 -6.42 0.93
C LEU A 140 26.86 -6.50 1.78
N ALA A 141 27.09 -5.53 2.67
CA ALA A 141 28.27 -5.50 3.52
C ALA A 141 28.19 -6.48 4.70
N TYR A 142 27.05 -7.14 4.89
CA TYR A 142 26.79 -8.04 6.03
C TYR A 142 26.55 -9.47 5.54
N GLU A 143 27.20 -10.45 6.18
CA GLU A 143 26.97 -11.88 5.93
C GLU A 143 25.54 -12.32 6.29
N GLU A 144 24.98 -11.68 7.32
CA GLU A 144 23.60 -11.81 7.76
C GLU A 144 22.91 -10.44 7.61
N PRO A 145 22.19 -10.19 6.50
CA PRO A 145 21.55 -8.91 6.23
C PRO A 145 20.59 -8.45 7.35
N GLU A 146 20.02 -9.38 8.11
CA GLU A 146 19.13 -9.12 9.24
C GLU A 146 19.86 -8.47 10.45
N LYS A 147 21.19 -8.56 10.49
CA LYS A 147 22.03 -7.88 11.50
C LYS A 147 22.48 -6.49 11.06
N SER A 148 22.17 -6.09 9.82
CA SER A 148 22.48 -4.77 9.31
C SER A 148 21.67 -3.69 10.04
N PRO A 149 22.19 -2.47 10.20
CA PRO A 149 21.37 -1.30 10.56
C PRO A 149 20.15 -1.11 9.66
N MET A 150 20.21 -1.62 8.42
CA MET A 150 19.15 -1.56 7.42
C MET A 150 18.18 -2.75 7.45
N PHE A 151 18.18 -3.56 8.52
CA PHE A 151 17.32 -4.74 8.64
C PHE A 151 15.83 -4.47 8.45
N HIS A 152 15.36 -3.26 8.74
CA HIS A 152 13.97 -2.85 8.58
C HIS A 152 13.50 -2.93 7.12
N LEU A 153 14.41 -2.82 6.13
CA LEU A 153 14.11 -2.98 4.70
C LEU A 153 13.81 -4.44 4.31
N LEU A 154 14.25 -5.40 5.13
CA LEU A 154 13.95 -6.83 4.97
C LEU A 154 12.62 -7.22 5.62
N SER A 155 11.98 -6.30 6.35
CA SER A 155 10.81 -6.60 7.16
C SER A 155 9.57 -6.93 6.29
N PRO A 156 8.66 -7.76 6.80
CA PRO A 156 7.36 -7.96 6.18
C PRO A 156 6.57 -6.66 6.04
N GLU A 157 6.73 -5.72 6.98
CA GLU A 157 6.06 -4.42 6.96
C GLU A 157 6.50 -3.56 5.78
N TYR A 158 7.81 -3.49 5.50
CA TYR A 158 8.31 -2.76 4.33
C TYR A 158 7.70 -3.30 3.03
N ARG A 159 7.66 -4.63 2.89
CA ARG A 159 7.05 -5.31 1.74
C ARG A 159 5.54 -5.05 1.63
N GLN A 160 4.84 -5.07 2.76
CA GLN A 160 3.41 -4.76 2.83
C GLN A 160 3.14 -3.32 2.35
N ASN A 161 3.94 -2.35 2.79
CA ASN A 161 3.79 -0.95 2.40
C ASN A 161 3.95 -0.74 0.88
N VAL A 162 4.89 -1.47 0.25
CA VAL A 162 5.06 -1.43 -1.21
C VAL A 162 3.88 -2.13 -1.91
N ALA A 163 3.41 -3.28 -1.40
CA ALA A 163 2.26 -3.98 -1.94
C ALA A 163 0.99 -3.10 -1.90
N ASP A 164 0.77 -2.40 -0.78
CA ASP A 164 -0.35 -1.48 -0.62
C ASP A 164 -0.21 -0.30 -1.58
N SER A 165 0.98 0.28 -1.72
CA SER A 165 1.24 1.38 -2.66
C SER A 165 0.97 0.96 -4.11
N LEU A 166 1.41 -0.23 -4.50
CA LEU A 166 1.13 -0.81 -5.81
C LEU A 166 -0.38 -1.00 -6.01
N ASN A 167 -1.08 -1.58 -5.05
CA ASN A 167 -2.52 -1.78 -5.12
C ASN A 167 -3.28 -0.45 -5.30
N ARG A 168 -2.88 0.59 -4.56
CA ARG A 168 -3.45 1.94 -4.69
C ARG A 168 -3.20 2.53 -6.07
N ALA A 169 -1.99 2.38 -6.59
CA ALA A 169 -1.64 2.89 -7.93
C ALA A 169 -2.45 2.17 -9.02
N VAL A 170 -2.61 0.85 -8.93
CA VAL A 170 -3.42 0.06 -9.88
C VAL A 170 -4.88 0.50 -9.85
N LEU A 171 -5.45 0.73 -8.65
CA LEU A 171 -6.80 1.25 -8.51
C LEU A 171 -6.92 2.67 -9.10
N ALA A 172 -5.98 3.55 -8.80
CA ALA A 172 -5.98 4.92 -9.32
C ALA A 172 -5.87 4.95 -10.85
N HIS A 173 -5.04 4.10 -11.44
CA HIS A 173 -4.93 3.95 -12.90
C HIS A 173 -6.24 3.50 -13.56
N ALA A 174 -7.04 2.69 -12.85
CA ALA A 174 -8.38 2.29 -13.26
C ALA A 174 -9.46 3.35 -12.96
N ASN A 175 -9.09 4.56 -12.54
CA ASN A 175 -9.98 5.63 -12.07
C ASN A 175 -10.86 5.21 -10.87
N LEU A 176 -10.39 4.27 -10.06
CA LEU A 176 -11.03 3.85 -8.82
C LEU A 176 -10.40 4.56 -7.61
N PRO A 177 -11.13 4.67 -6.49
CA PRO A 177 -10.59 5.27 -5.28
C PRO A 177 -9.33 4.54 -4.78
N ALA A 178 -8.25 5.30 -4.58
CA ALA A 178 -7.00 4.78 -4.02
C ALA A 178 -7.15 4.27 -2.58
N TYR A 179 -8.22 4.60 -1.87
CA TYR A 179 -8.49 4.13 -0.51
C TYR A 179 -9.91 3.63 -0.43
N SER A 180 -10.14 2.60 0.37
CA SER A 180 -11.48 2.14 0.73
C SER A 180 -12.24 3.20 1.52
N SER A 181 -13.56 3.09 1.53
CA SER A 181 -14.41 3.96 2.35
C SER A 181 -14.05 3.86 3.83
N LEU A 182 -13.70 2.66 4.30
CA LEU A 182 -13.28 2.44 5.69
C LEU A 182 -12.01 3.21 6.03
N GLU A 183 -10.96 3.09 5.21
CA GLU A 183 -9.71 3.82 5.43
C GLU A 183 -9.92 5.33 5.41
N ARG A 184 -10.74 5.84 4.49
CA ARG A 184 -11.08 7.27 4.43
C ARG A 184 -11.79 7.75 5.69
N VAL A 185 -12.78 6.99 6.17
CA VAL A 185 -13.50 7.31 7.41
C VAL A 185 -12.55 7.28 8.61
N VAL A 186 -11.65 6.30 8.69
CA VAL A 186 -10.65 6.21 9.76
C VAL A 186 -9.66 7.38 9.71
N GLN A 187 -9.19 7.77 8.51
CA GLN A 187 -8.33 8.94 8.32
C GLN A 187 -9.03 10.22 8.80
N GLN A 188 -10.28 10.44 8.39
CA GLN A 188 -11.09 11.59 8.81
C GLN A 188 -11.27 11.60 10.33
N ALA A 189 -11.65 10.47 10.93
CA ALA A 189 -11.81 10.35 12.38
C ALA A 189 -10.50 10.61 13.14
N THR A 190 -9.37 10.15 12.60
CA THR A 190 -8.04 10.37 13.19
C THR A 190 -7.67 11.85 13.21
N VAL A 191 -7.86 12.55 12.08
CA VAL A 191 -7.59 14.00 11.97
C VAL A 191 -8.50 14.80 12.89
N VAL A 192 -9.81 14.50 12.89
CA VAL A 192 -10.78 15.16 13.78
C VAL A 192 -10.42 14.96 15.24
N ARG A 193 -10.06 13.73 15.64
CA ARG A 193 -9.63 13.44 17.03
C ARG A 193 -8.40 14.24 17.43
N GLN A 194 -7.40 14.33 16.54
CA GLN A 194 -6.19 15.11 16.80
C GLN A 194 -6.49 16.60 16.94
N TYR A 195 -7.36 17.13 16.08
CA TYR A 195 -7.76 18.54 16.13
C TYR A 195 -8.47 18.88 17.44
N LEU A 196 -9.47 18.07 17.84
CA LEU A 196 -10.20 18.25 19.09
C LEU A 196 -9.27 18.17 20.31
N GLN A 197 -8.30 17.24 20.33
CA GLN A 197 -7.32 17.16 21.40
C GLN A 197 -6.42 18.41 21.50
N GLN A 198 -6.04 19.00 20.36
CA GLN A 198 -5.25 20.23 20.34
C GLN A 198 -6.04 21.45 20.82
N GLU A 199 -7.33 21.56 20.49
CA GLU A 199 -8.19 22.63 21.01
C GLU A 199 -8.37 22.53 22.52
N VAL A 200 -8.58 21.32 23.05
CA VAL A 200 -8.65 21.06 24.49
C VAL A 200 -7.34 21.47 25.17
N GLY A 201 -6.18 21.12 24.61
CA GLY A 201 -4.87 21.52 25.15
C GLY A 201 -4.62 23.04 25.15
N LYS A 202 -5.12 23.78 24.14
CA LYS A 202 -5.01 25.24 24.08
C LYS A 202 -5.95 25.95 25.08
N ALA A 203 -7.12 25.38 25.36
CA ALA A 203 -8.07 25.93 26.34
C ALA A 203 -7.58 25.83 27.80
N PHE A 204 -6.65 24.92 28.09
CA PHE A 204 -6.02 24.79 29.42
C PHE A 204 -4.79 25.67 29.61
N LEU A 205 -4.19 26.18 28.54
CA LEU A 205 -3.00 27.06 28.60
C LEU A 205 -3.35 28.56 28.56
N SER A 206 -4.64 28.90 28.45
CA SER A 206 -5.14 30.28 28.38
C SER A 206 -5.85 30.77 29.66
N LYS A 207 -5.70 30.05 30.77
CA LYS A 207 -6.15 30.46 32.13
C LYS A 207 -4.95 30.59 33.05
#